data_AF-A0A087SK41-F1
#
_entry.id   AF-A0A087SK41-F1
#
_cell.length_a   1.000
_cell.length_b   1.000
_cell.length_c   1.000
_cell.angle_alpha   90.00
_cell.angle_beta   90.00
_cell.angle_gamma   90.00
#
_symmetry.space_group_name_H-M   'P 1'
#
loop_
_entity.id
_entity.type
_entity.pdbx_description
1 polymer ?
#
loop_
_entity_poly.entity_id
_entity_poly.type
_entity_poly.pdbx_seq_one_letter_code
_entity_poly.pdbx_strand_id
1 'polypeptide(L)'
;MYGSAGVHSNPSGMLLSGGSFGRKSQALWASAGQLVSMGQAGLGLVIMLLSWLFFYEFTEATGLMLGAAMLAAGGVGWVGGRARSANLSNLHLLATLLALLLSFNFIGQVVREVHVDCGLAELFLQGRMLEERVTALRQTEAMHTVYSRLNEMEDMLTLVQEGAAKTLELKGEQERLRHTDAAYIGAKLDLLRRHAQSALDNILSNPNLNETVVRNLNEADKDYLRKRLDTADRVVARIQKHHEEDGQDITFEEYNELLSALTDASVFADKHGDGDLVQARAELPNMAGALKRRRDDEYHHLLPGSAHKDLERINARRARSRAEWERQLTQILDAQARAGAGGADMGTQLAEHCVRESRGHAITMAAGLLAVAVQLASAYVALSLSMRLPLKGD
;
A
#
# COMPACT_ATOMS: atom_id res chain seq x y z
N MET A 1 -30.92 28.41 74.50
CA MET A 1 -29.66 29.07 74.06
C MET A 1 -29.09 28.25 72.91
N TYR A 2 -28.74 28.95 71.84
CA TYR A 2 -28.27 28.45 70.54
C TYR A 2 -26.82 27.96 70.55
N GLY A 3 -26.50 27.02 69.64
CA GLY A 3 -25.16 26.72 69.06
C GLY A 3 -24.26 25.83 69.92
N SER A 4 -23.68 24.73 69.46
CA SER A 4 -22.95 24.52 68.20
C SER A 4 -23.06 23.06 67.70
N ALA A 5 -23.19 22.92 66.39
CA ALA A 5 -23.24 21.67 65.64
C ALA A 5 -21.90 21.38 64.94
N GLY A 6 -21.65 20.09 64.68
CA GLY A 6 -20.75 19.64 63.61
C GLY A 6 -19.47 18.94 64.11
N VAL A 7 -18.96 17.87 63.49
CA VAL A 7 -19.31 17.13 62.28
C VAL A 7 -18.67 15.75 62.44
N HIS A 8 -19.44 14.69 62.20
CA HIS A 8 -18.90 13.38 61.86
C HIS A 8 -18.14 13.50 60.54
N SER A 9 -16.82 13.38 60.56
CA SER A 9 -16.02 13.16 59.35
C SER A 9 -15.63 11.69 59.27
N ASN A 10 -16.51 10.93 58.62
CA ASN A 10 -16.14 9.73 57.90
C ASN A 10 -15.34 10.19 56.66
N PRO A 11 -14.17 9.60 56.36
CA PRO A 11 -13.70 9.55 54.99
C PRO A 11 -13.62 8.08 54.55
N SER A 12 -14.52 7.74 53.64
CA SER A 12 -14.26 6.87 52.48
C SER A 12 -13.81 5.45 52.83
N GLY A 13 -14.68 4.46 52.93
CA GLY A 13 -15.66 4.14 51.90
C GLY A 13 -15.01 3.34 50.77
N MET A 14 -14.67 2.08 51.04
CA MET A 14 -14.77 1.01 50.05
C MET A 14 -15.56 -0.14 50.68
N LEU A 15 -16.80 0.17 51.06
CA LEU A 15 -17.83 -0.80 51.39
C LEU A 15 -18.25 -1.49 50.08
N LEU A 16 -17.55 -2.55 49.70
CA LEU A 16 -18.12 -3.53 48.80
C LEU A 16 -19.03 -4.43 49.62
N SER A 17 -20.32 -4.06 49.60
CA SER A 17 -21.52 -4.89 49.75
C SER A 17 -21.26 -6.34 50.21
N GLY A 18 -21.64 -6.61 51.46
CA GLY A 18 -21.60 -7.92 52.11
C GLY A 18 -22.47 -8.96 51.42
N GLY A 19 -21.92 -9.64 50.42
CA GLY A 19 -22.30 -11.00 50.07
C GLY A 19 -21.44 -11.96 50.89
N SER A 20 -22.04 -12.73 51.80
CA SER A 20 -21.38 -13.84 52.50
C SER A 20 -20.69 -14.75 51.47
N PHE A 21 -19.38 -14.61 51.29
CA PHE A 21 -18.60 -15.48 50.42
C PHE A 21 -18.56 -16.87 51.08
N GLY A 22 -19.29 -17.83 50.50
CA GLY A 22 -19.46 -19.15 51.11
C GLY A 22 -18.11 -19.85 51.33
N ARG A 23 -17.98 -20.61 52.42
CA ARG A 23 -16.76 -21.41 52.73
C ARG A 23 -16.29 -22.28 51.53
N LYS A 24 -17.22 -22.71 50.67
CA LYS A 24 -16.93 -23.46 49.44
C LYS A 24 -16.18 -22.63 48.39
N SER A 25 -16.58 -21.37 48.14
CA SER A 25 -15.89 -20.52 47.17
C SER A 25 -14.50 -20.12 47.66
N GLN A 26 -14.33 -19.86 48.96
CA GLN A 26 -13.01 -19.58 49.56
C GLN A 26 -12.03 -20.75 49.39
N ALA A 27 -12.51 -21.99 49.57
CA ALA A 27 -11.69 -23.18 49.37
C ALA A 27 -11.26 -23.35 47.90
N LEU A 28 -12.16 -23.05 46.94
CA LEU A 28 -11.85 -23.11 45.51
C LEU A 28 -10.77 -22.11 45.09
N TRP A 29 -10.83 -20.87 45.60
CA TRP A 29 -9.79 -19.86 45.33
C TRP A 29 -8.45 -20.19 45.99
N ALA A 30 -8.46 -20.78 47.20
CA ALA A 30 -7.24 -21.25 47.84
C ALA A 30 -6.60 -22.44 47.09
N SER A 31 -7.41 -23.38 46.58
CA SER A 31 -6.90 -24.47 45.74
C SER A 31 -6.38 -23.97 44.39
N ALA A 32 -7.05 -22.98 43.79
CA ALA A 32 -6.57 -22.34 42.56
C ALA A 32 -5.23 -21.63 42.79
N GLY A 33 -5.08 -20.90 43.91
CA GLY A 33 -3.81 -20.27 44.30
C GLY A 33 -2.67 -21.28 44.48
N GLN A 34 -2.95 -22.42 45.13
CA GLN A 34 -1.96 -23.49 45.29
C GLN A 34 -1.54 -24.11 43.94
N LEU A 35 -2.48 -24.36 43.04
CA LEU A 35 -2.19 -24.91 41.72
C LEU A 35 -1.34 -23.95 40.87
N VAL A 36 -1.70 -22.66 40.86
CA VAL A 36 -0.96 -21.64 40.12
C VAL A 36 0.45 -21.43 40.72
N SER A 37 0.57 -21.44 42.05
CA SER A 37 1.88 -21.34 42.73
C SER A 37 2.78 -22.55 42.48
N MET A 38 2.21 -23.76 42.42
CA MET A 38 2.95 -24.97 42.02
C MET A 38 3.37 -24.93 40.55
N GLY A 39 2.49 -24.45 39.66
CA GLY A 39 2.81 -24.22 38.26
C GLY A 39 3.94 -23.22 38.08
N GLN A 40 3.95 -22.13 38.87
CA GLN A 40 5.02 -21.13 38.88
C GLN A 40 6.36 -21.73 39.32
N ALA A 41 6.38 -22.53 40.39
CA ALA A 41 7.59 -23.20 40.85
C ALA A 41 8.12 -24.22 39.83
N GLY A 42 7.23 -25.04 39.25
CA GLY A 42 7.61 -26.02 38.22
C GLY A 42 8.18 -25.37 36.97
N LEU A 43 7.58 -24.26 36.53
CA LEU A 43 8.09 -23.48 35.40
C LEU A 43 9.43 -22.81 35.71
N GLY A 44 9.63 -22.36 36.96
CA GLY A 44 10.92 -21.86 37.42
C GLY A 44 12.05 -22.89 37.27
N LEU A 45 11.80 -24.16 37.62
CA LEU A 45 12.77 -25.26 37.41
C LEU A 45 13.05 -25.52 35.93
N VAL A 46 12.01 -25.49 35.09
CA VAL A 46 12.17 -25.66 33.64
C VAL A 46 13.04 -24.54 33.06
N ILE A 47 12.83 -23.29 33.48
CA ILE A 47 13.65 -22.16 33.04
C ILE A 47 15.10 -22.32 33.51
N MET A 48 15.35 -22.73 34.76
CA MET A 48 16.73 -22.99 35.22
C MET A 48 17.43 -24.06 34.37
N LEU A 49 16.74 -25.17 34.06
CA LEU A 49 17.30 -26.25 33.25
C LEU A 49 17.57 -25.81 31.81
N LEU A 50 16.63 -25.08 31.20
CA LEU A 50 16.83 -24.55 29.86
C LEU A 50 17.98 -23.53 29.82
N SER A 51 18.09 -22.69 30.86
CA SER A 51 19.16 -21.70 30.95
C SER A 51 20.53 -22.31 31.10
N TRP A 52 20.66 -23.37 31.90
CA TRP A 52 21.88 -24.17 32.00
C TRP A 52 22.24 -24.85 30.67
N LEU A 53 21.24 -25.40 29.97
CA LEU A 53 21.48 -26.21 28.78
C LEU A 53 21.84 -25.39 27.53
N PHE A 54 21.30 -24.18 27.40
CA PHE A 54 21.37 -23.43 26.13
C PHE A 54 22.16 -22.12 26.18
N PHE A 55 22.32 -21.48 27.34
CA PHE A 55 22.99 -20.17 27.44
C PHE A 55 24.33 -20.26 28.16
N TYR A 56 25.18 -19.24 27.97
CA TYR A 56 26.48 -19.09 28.61
C TYR A 56 26.55 -17.81 29.45
N GLU A 57 27.35 -17.86 30.51
CA GLU A 57 27.77 -16.73 31.37
C GLU A 57 26.64 -15.82 31.87
N PHE A 58 26.33 -14.74 31.14
CA PHE A 58 25.47 -13.67 31.63
C PHE A 58 23.98 -14.05 31.55
N THR A 59 23.54 -14.64 30.44
CA THR A 59 22.15 -15.06 30.22
C THR A 59 21.81 -16.37 30.94
N GLU A 60 22.83 -17.20 31.18
CA GLU A 60 22.73 -18.31 32.12
C GLU A 60 22.43 -17.79 33.54
N ALA A 61 23.23 -16.84 34.03
CA ALA A 61 23.06 -16.28 35.38
C ALA A 61 21.69 -15.62 35.59
N THR A 62 21.19 -14.86 34.61
CA THR A 62 19.87 -14.22 34.73
C THR A 62 18.72 -15.22 34.66
N GLY A 63 18.85 -16.26 33.84
CA GLY A 63 17.90 -17.38 33.80
C GLY A 63 17.86 -18.17 35.11
N LEU A 64 19.01 -18.42 35.72
CA LEU A 64 19.11 -19.05 37.04
C LEU A 64 18.50 -18.19 38.13
N MET A 65 18.76 -16.87 38.13
CA MET A 65 18.16 -15.93 39.09
C MET A 65 16.63 -15.86 38.93
N LEU A 66 16.13 -15.82 37.70
CA LEU A 66 14.70 -15.83 37.42
C LEU A 66 14.05 -17.12 37.92
N GLY A 67 14.63 -18.28 37.59
CA GLY A 67 14.12 -19.56 38.02
C GLY A 67 14.12 -19.73 39.55
N ALA A 68 15.17 -19.27 40.23
CA ALA A 68 15.24 -19.23 41.69
C ALA A 68 14.18 -18.30 42.30
N ALA A 69 13.96 -17.13 41.71
CA ALA A 69 12.92 -16.19 42.16
C ALA A 69 11.51 -16.77 41.98
N MET A 70 11.25 -17.46 40.87
CA MET A 70 9.96 -18.13 40.63
C MET A 70 9.73 -19.31 41.57
N LEU A 71 10.78 -20.07 41.91
CA LEU A 71 10.72 -21.13 42.91
C LEU A 71 10.40 -20.59 44.30
N ALA A 72 11.09 -19.53 44.71
CA ALA A 72 10.84 -18.87 45.99
C ALA A 72 9.42 -18.30 46.04
N ALA A 73 8.99 -17.60 45.00
CA ALA A 73 7.65 -17.04 44.90
C ALA A 73 6.56 -18.12 44.93
N GLY A 74 6.72 -19.21 44.15
CA GLY A 74 5.78 -20.34 44.15
C GLY A 74 5.75 -21.08 45.49
N GLY A 75 6.89 -21.26 46.15
CA GLY A 75 6.96 -21.83 47.49
C GLY A 75 6.22 -21.00 48.54
N VAL A 76 6.46 -19.68 48.56
CA VAL A 76 5.77 -18.75 49.47
C VAL A 76 4.27 -18.71 49.18
N GLY A 77 3.86 -18.73 47.91
CA GLY A 77 2.45 -18.77 47.51
C GLY A 77 1.73 -20.05 47.94
N TRP A 78 2.40 -21.20 47.81
CA TRP A 78 1.87 -22.49 48.23
C TRP A 78 1.69 -22.57 49.77
N VAL A 79 2.72 -22.16 50.53
CA VAL A 79 2.64 -22.10 52.00
C VAL A 79 1.60 -21.07 52.44
N GLY A 80 1.55 -19.90 51.80
CA GLY A 80 0.57 -18.84 52.08
C GLY A 80 -0.87 -19.29 51.86
N GLY A 81 -1.15 -20.01 50.77
CA GLY A 81 -2.48 -20.59 50.50
C GLY A 81 -2.89 -21.66 51.50
N ARG A 82 -1.94 -22.42 52.06
CA ARG A 82 -2.19 -23.44 53.08
C ARG A 82 -2.37 -22.83 54.48
N ALA A 83 -1.53 -21.88 54.87
CA ALA A 83 -1.53 -21.24 56.16
C ALA A 83 -2.59 -20.11 56.29
N ARG A 84 -3.11 -19.61 55.16
CA ARG A 84 -4.08 -18.51 55.09
C ARG A 84 -3.60 -17.23 55.82
N SER A 85 -2.32 -16.90 55.67
CA SER A 85 -1.68 -15.73 56.31
C SER A 85 -1.60 -14.54 55.35
N ALA A 86 -1.94 -13.34 55.84
CA ALA A 86 -1.81 -12.09 55.10
C ALA A 86 -0.35 -11.77 54.75
N ASN A 87 0.56 -11.97 55.70
CA ASN A 87 1.98 -11.65 55.54
C ASN A 87 2.63 -12.50 54.45
N LEU A 88 2.26 -13.78 54.36
CA LEU A 88 2.73 -14.68 53.30
C LEU A 88 2.12 -14.34 51.93
N SER A 89 0.86 -13.89 51.88
CA SER A 89 0.24 -13.41 50.65
C SER A 89 0.91 -12.13 50.13
N ASN A 90 1.24 -11.19 51.01
CA ASN A 90 1.96 -9.96 50.65
C ASN A 90 3.38 -10.25 50.20
N LEU A 91 4.08 -11.18 50.87
CA LEU A 91 5.41 -11.63 50.46
C LEU A 91 5.37 -12.34 49.09
N HIS A 92 4.36 -13.16 48.83
CA HIS A 92 4.14 -13.77 47.52
C HIS A 92 3.92 -12.71 46.43
N LEU A 93 3.08 -11.68 46.68
CA LEU A 93 2.87 -10.58 45.74
C LEU A 93 4.19 -9.85 45.40
N LEU A 94 4.99 -9.50 46.40
CA LEU A 94 6.30 -8.88 46.19
C LEU A 94 7.25 -9.80 45.39
N ALA A 95 7.29 -11.09 45.73
CA ALA A 95 8.13 -12.07 45.03
C ALA A 95 7.68 -12.28 43.57
N THR A 96 6.37 -12.29 43.30
CA THR A 96 5.83 -12.39 41.93
C THR A 96 6.13 -11.13 41.11
N LEU A 97 6.09 -9.94 41.72
CA LEU A 97 6.42 -8.69 41.03
C LEU A 97 7.91 -8.62 40.69
N LEU A 98 8.78 -9.06 41.59
CA LEU A 98 10.22 -9.18 41.32
C LEU A 98 10.51 -10.22 40.22
N ALA A 99 9.86 -11.38 40.26
CA ALA A 99 9.97 -12.39 39.21
C ALA A 99 9.47 -11.87 37.84
N LEU A 100 8.45 -11.00 37.83
CA LEU A 100 7.93 -10.39 36.60
C LEU A 100 8.92 -9.44 35.96
N LEU A 101 9.55 -8.59 36.75
CA LEU A 101 10.63 -7.70 36.28
C LEU A 101 11.82 -8.52 35.73
N LEU A 102 12.20 -9.58 36.43
CA LEU A 102 13.26 -10.49 35.97
C LEU A 102 12.88 -11.23 34.69
N SER A 103 11.60 -11.55 34.49
CA SER A 103 11.11 -12.24 33.30
C SER A 103 11.21 -11.35 32.06
N PHE A 104 10.83 -10.07 32.18
CA PHE A 104 11.01 -9.11 31.08
C PHE A 104 12.49 -8.84 30.78
N ASN A 105 13.33 -8.74 31.80
CA ASN A 105 14.77 -8.57 31.61
C ASN A 105 15.40 -9.78 30.90
N PHE A 106 15.02 -11.00 31.30
CA PHE A 106 15.48 -12.24 30.67
C PHE A 106 15.07 -12.33 29.20
N ILE A 107 13.79 -12.07 28.87
CA ILE A 107 13.31 -12.06 27.47
C ILE A 107 14.08 -11.01 26.65
N GLY A 108 14.29 -9.82 27.20
CA GLY A 108 15.03 -8.75 26.52
C GLY A 108 16.48 -9.14 26.22
N GLN A 109 17.15 -9.82 27.15
CA GLN A 109 18.52 -10.32 26.96
C GLN A 109 18.58 -11.42 25.88
N VAL A 110 17.72 -12.42 25.96
CA VAL A 110 17.66 -13.52 24.98
C VAL A 110 17.36 -13.04 23.56
N VAL A 111 16.52 -12.02 23.39
CA VAL A 111 16.24 -11.44 22.06
C VAL A 111 17.45 -10.66 21.55
N ARG A 112 18.08 -9.86 22.41
CA ARG A 112 19.24 -9.04 22.06
C ARG A 112 20.44 -9.89 21.64
N GLU A 113 20.80 -10.91 22.41
CA GLU A 113 21.97 -11.75 22.12
C GLU A 113 21.81 -12.50 20.79
N VAL A 114 20.64 -13.11 20.55
CA VAL A 114 20.40 -13.86 19.31
C VAL A 114 20.32 -12.96 18.07
N HIS A 115 19.59 -11.84 18.15
CA HIS A 115 19.36 -11.00 16.96
C HIS A 115 20.47 -10.00 16.69
N VAL A 116 21.08 -9.45 17.75
CA VAL A 116 22.09 -8.38 17.60
C VAL A 116 23.48 -8.99 17.62
N ASP A 117 23.83 -9.76 18.65
CA ASP A 117 25.22 -10.17 18.83
C ASP A 117 25.61 -11.34 17.90
N CYS A 118 24.76 -12.37 17.81
CA CYS A 118 24.99 -13.46 16.85
C CYS A 118 24.71 -13.04 15.40
N GLY A 119 23.70 -12.20 15.15
CA GLY A 119 23.43 -11.66 13.82
C GLY A 119 24.57 -10.78 13.28
N LEU A 120 25.16 -9.94 14.14
CA LEU A 120 26.31 -9.10 13.78
C LEU A 120 27.58 -9.94 13.57
N ALA A 121 27.79 -10.98 14.39
CA ALA A 121 28.89 -11.92 14.20
C ALA A 121 28.80 -12.67 12.86
N GLU A 122 27.59 -13.11 12.47
CA GLU A 122 27.36 -13.74 11.17
C GLU A 122 27.65 -12.78 10.01
N LEU A 123 27.12 -11.56 10.06
CA LEU A 123 27.35 -10.53 9.04
C LEU A 123 28.83 -10.14 8.93
N PHE A 124 29.53 -10.06 10.07
CA PHE A 124 30.96 -9.74 10.09
C PHE A 124 31.80 -10.83 9.42
N LEU A 125 31.48 -12.11 9.68
CA LEU A 125 32.14 -13.24 9.02
C LEU A 125 31.83 -13.28 7.51
N GLN A 126 30.58 -13.02 7.12
CA GLN A 126 30.21 -12.90 5.72
C GLN A 126 30.97 -11.76 5.01
N GLY A 127 31.15 -10.62 5.68
CA GLY A 127 31.91 -9.48 5.17
C GLY A 127 33.39 -9.78 4.93
N ARG A 128 34.05 -10.43 5.90
CA ARG A 128 35.46 -10.85 5.74
C ARG A 128 35.65 -11.85 4.61
N MET A 129 34.74 -12.80 4.48
CA MET A 129 34.79 -13.79 3.39
C MET A 129 34.59 -13.12 2.04
N LEU A 130 33.74 -12.10 1.95
CA LEU A 130 33.57 -11.31 0.72
C LEU A 130 34.88 -10.57 0.38
N GLU A 131 35.52 -9.95 1.36
CA GLU A 131 36.78 -9.22 1.19
C GLU A 131 37.93 -10.14 0.75
N GLU A 132 38.08 -11.31 1.37
CA GLU A 132 39.08 -12.31 0.97
C GLU A 132 38.80 -12.86 -0.44
N ARG A 133 37.53 -13.08 -0.80
CA ARG A 133 37.16 -13.53 -2.15
C ARG A 133 37.35 -12.44 -3.22
N VAL A 134 37.12 -11.18 -2.88
CA VAL A 134 37.35 -10.04 -3.77
C VAL A 134 38.84 -9.81 -4.00
N THR A 135 39.67 -9.97 -2.96
CA THR A 135 41.12 -9.85 -3.08
C THR A 135 41.78 -11.04 -3.79
N ALA A 136 41.17 -12.24 -3.73
CA ALA A 136 41.61 -13.43 -4.45
C ALA A 136 41.35 -13.38 -5.98
N LEU A 137 40.46 -12.50 -6.45
CA LEU A 137 40.19 -12.26 -7.87
C LEU A 137 41.35 -11.47 -8.53
N ARG A 138 42.46 -12.13 -8.85
CA ARG A 138 43.63 -11.49 -9.48
C ARG A 138 43.50 -11.41 -11.02
N GLN A 139 43.35 -10.16 -11.49
CA GLN A 139 43.65 -9.50 -12.79
C GLN A 139 43.17 -10.04 -14.17
N THR A 140 43.19 -11.33 -14.52
CA THR A 140 42.87 -11.74 -15.92
C THR A 140 41.41 -12.16 -16.12
N GLU A 141 40.86 -12.96 -15.20
CA GLU A 141 39.48 -13.44 -15.26
C GLU A 141 38.48 -12.35 -14.80
N ALA A 142 38.92 -11.52 -13.85
CA ALA A 142 38.20 -10.33 -13.41
C ALA A 142 38.07 -9.29 -14.52
N MET A 143 39.11 -9.07 -15.34
CA MET A 143 39.02 -8.13 -16.47
C MET A 143 38.08 -8.63 -17.56
N HIS A 144 38.16 -9.91 -17.97
CA HIS A 144 37.21 -10.46 -18.94
C HIS A 144 35.76 -10.37 -18.44
N THR A 145 35.54 -10.64 -17.15
CA THR A 145 34.22 -10.49 -16.54
C THR A 145 33.78 -9.03 -16.57
N VAL A 146 34.62 -8.09 -16.12
CA VAL A 146 34.31 -6.64 -16.12
C VAL A 146 34.06 -6.09 -17.53
N TYR A 147 34.82 -6.52 -18.54
CA TYR A 147 34.59 -6.13 -19.94
C TYR A 147 33.29 -6.70 -20.50
N SER A 148 32.99 -7.97 -20.25
CA SER A 148 31.68 -8.56 -20.60
C SER A 148 30.54 -7.81 -19.91
N ARG A 149 30.72 -7.43 -18.65
CA ARG A 149 29.73 -6.64 -17.88
C ARG A 149 29.53 -5.24 -18.44
N LEU A 150 30.60 -4.55 -18.81
CA LEU A 150 30.51 -3.21 -19.42
C LEU A 150 29.78 -3.25 -20.76
N ASN A 151 30.08 -4.26 -21.59
CA ASN A 151 29.42 -4.42 -22.89
C ASN A 151 27.92 -4.75 -22.74
N GLU A 152 27.57 -5.64 -21.80
CA GLU A 152 26.15 -5.94 -21.50
C GLU A 152 25.39 -4.73 -20.93
N MET A 153 26.05 -3.88 -20.13
CA MET A 153 25.48 -2.63 -19.63
C MET A 153 25.32 -1.57 -20.73
N GLU A 154 26.26 -1.50 -21.66
CA GLU A 154 26.18 -0.62 -22.84
C GLU A 154 25.01 -1.03 -23.76
N ASP A 155 24.81 -2.33 -23.96
CA ASP A 155 23.65 -2.86 -24.71
C ASP A 155 22.32 -2.51 -24.00
N MET A 156 22.28 -2.62 -22.67
CA MET A 156 21.11 -2.20 -21.88
C MET A 156 20.86 -0.68 -21.94
N LEU A 157 21.91 0.13 -21.92
CA LEU A 157 21.79 1.58 -22.08
C LEU A 157 21.28 1.95 -23.47
N THR A 158 21.76 1.26 -24.51
CA THR A 158 21.27 1.43 -25.89
C THR A 158 19.79 1.07 -26.00
N LEU A 159 19.35 -0.04 -25.39
CA LEU A 159 17.93 -0.42 -25.31
C LEU A 159 17.07 0.61 -24.56
N VAL A 160 17.62 1.26 -23.53
CA VAL A 160 16.95 2.36 -22.81
C VAL A 160 16.81 3.58 -23.70
N GLN A 161 17.86 3.95 -24.44
CA GLN A 161 17.84 5.06 -25.39
C GLN A 161 16.84 4.81 -26.54
N GLU A 162 16.81 3.60 -27.11
CA GLU A 162 15.81 3.19 -28.10
C GLU A 162 14.38 3.30 -27.55
N GLY A 163 14.16 2.82 -26.33
CA GLY A 163 12.86 2.94 -25.66
C GLY A 163 12.44 4.39 -25.42
N ALA A 164 13.39 5.26 -25.06
CA ALA A 164 13.13 6.69 -24.90
C ALA A 164 12.76 7.35 -26.24
N ALA A 165 13.50 7.04 -27.31
CA ALA A 165 13.20 7.53 -28.66
C ALA A 165 11.80 7.10 -29.13
N LYS A 166 11.41 5.83 -28.92
CA LYS A 166 10.06 5.35 -29.26
C LYS A 166 8.95 5.96 -28.41
N THR A 167 9.24 6.34 -27.16
CA THR A 167 8.29 7.08 -26.32
C THR A 167 8.07 8.49 -26.86
N LEU A 168 9.12 9.14 -27.36
CA LEU A 168 9.01 10.45 -28.02
C LEU A 168 8.22 10.35 -29.33
N GLU A 169 8.45 9.32 -30.13
CA GLU A 169 7.69 9.05 -31.36
C GLU A 169 6.20 8.85 -31.07
N LEU A 170 5.85 8.09 -30.03
CA LEU A 170 4.46 7.93 -29.59
C LEU A 170 3.83 9.28 -29.21
N LYS A 171 4.54 10.13 -28.46
CA LYS A 171 4.06 11.49 -28.13
C LYS A 171 3.88 12.34 -29.38
N GLY A 172 4.79 12.25 -30.34
CA GLY A 172 4.66 12.94 -31.63
C GLY A 172 3.41 12.52 -32.40
N GLU A 173 3.09 11.22 -32.40
CA GLU A 173 1.87 10.69 -33.02
C GLU A 173 0.59 11.12 -32.27
N GLN A 174 0.63 11.18 -30.94
CA GLN A 174 -0.48 11.71 -30.13
C GLN A 174 -0.73 13.19 -30.43
N GLU A 175 0.30 14.01 -30.51
CA GLU A 175 0.16 15.44 -30.84
C GLU A 175 -0.33 15.64 -32.28
N ARG A 176 0.17 14.80 -33.21
CA ARG A 176 -0.32 14.80 -34.60
C ARG A 176 -1.81 14.46 -34.67
N LEU A 177 -2.27 13.48 -33.90
CA LEU A 177 -3.69 13.13 -33.81
C LEU A 177 -4.51 14.31 -33.25
N ARG A 178 -4.02 14.97 -32.20
CA ARG A 178 -4.66 16.16 -31.61
C ARG A 178 -4.83 17.29 -32.63
N HIS A 179 -3.77 17.60 -33.39
CA HIS A 179 -3.85 18.60 -34.47
C HIS A 179 -4.81 18.17 -35.58
N THR A 180 -4.84 16.88 -35.93
CA THR A 180 -5.72 16.35 -36.97
C THR A 180 -7.19 16.45 -36.54
N ASP A 181 -7.52 16.10 -35.30
CA ASP A 181 -8.87 16.24 -34.75
C ASP A 181 -9.29 17.70 -34.68
N ALA A 182 -8.39 18.60 -34.27
CA ALA A 182 -8.67 20.04 -34.26
C ALA A 182 -8.95 20.60 -35.66
N ALA A 183 -8.15 20.21 -36.65
CA ALA A 183 -8.35 20.59 -38.05
C ALA A 183 -9.64 19.98 -38.63
N TYR A 184 -9.97 18.73 -38.27
CA TYR A 184 -11.20 18.07 -38.70
C TYR A 184 -12.44 18.78 -38.17
N ILE A 185 -12.47 19.11 -36.87
CA ILE A 185 -13.56 19.86 -36.24
C ILE A 185 -13.73 21.22 -36.92
N GLY A 186 -12.63 21.96 -37.09
CA GLY A 186 -12.63 23.26 -37.77
C GLY A 186 -13.18 23.17 -39.19
N ALA A 187 -12.69 22.23 -40.01
CA ALA A 187 -13.13 22.05 -41.39
C ALA A 187 -14.62 21.73 -41.51
N LYS A 188 -15.18 20.96 -40.57
CA LYS A 188 -16.62 20.64 -40.54
C LYS A 188 -17.47 21.81 -40.08
N LEU A 189 -16.99 22.64 -39.16
CA LEU A 189 -17.66 23.90 -38.81
C LEU A 189 -17.64 24.89 -39.98
N ASP A 190 -16.51 25.01 -40.68
CA ASP A 190 -16.39 25.83 -41.88
C ASP A 190 -17.30 25.34 -43.01
N LEU A 191 -17.54 24.02 -43.11
CA LEU A 191 -18.51 23.46 -44.04
C LEU A 191 -19.94 23.91 -43.70
N LEU A 192 -20.36 23.81 -42.43
CA LEU A 192 -21.68 24.30 -42.00
C LEU A 192 -21.83 25.80 -42.22
N ARG A 193 -20.78 26.58 -41.92
CA ARG A 193 -20.76 28.04 -42.13
C ARG A 193 -20.91 28.39 -43.60
N ARG A 194 -20.12 27.78 -44.48
CA ARG A 194 -20.20 28.03 -45.94
C ARG A 194 -21.56 27.66 -46.49
N HIS A 195 -22.14 26.56 -46.04
CA HIS A 195 -23.47 26.16 -46.48
C HIS A 195 -24.56 27.13 -45.97
N ALA A 196 -24.48 27.58 -44.72
CA ALA A 196 -25.37 28.59 -44.19
C ALA A 196 -25.24 29.93 -44.94
N GLN A 197 -24.01 30.39 -45.23
CA GLN A 197 -23.76 31.58 -46.03
C GLN A 197 -24.29 31.44 -47.46
N SER A 198 -24.06 30.30 -48.12
CA SER A 198 -24.62 30.04 -49.44
C SER A 198 -26.14 30.04 -49.42
N ALA A 199 -26.78 29.51 -48.38
CA ALA A 199 -28.23 29.57 -48.22
C ALA A 199 -28.74 31.03 -48.07
N LEU A 200 -28.02 31.89 -47.35
CA LEU A 200 -28.34 33.32 -47.24
C LEU A 200 -28.15 34.03 -48.58
N ASP A 201 -27.00 33.85 -49.24
CA ASP A 201 -26.67 34.49 -50.51
C ASP A 201 -27.64 34.07 -51.63
N ASN A 202 -28.02 32.79 -51.67
CA ASN A 202 -29.01 32.26 -52.61
C ASN A 202 -30.42 32.82 -52.40
N ILE A 203 -30.74 33.36 -51.22
CA ILE A 203 -32.03 34.01 -50.96
C ILE A 203 -31.92 35.52 -51.23
N LEU A 204 -30.86 36.16 -50.74
CA LEU A 204 -30.65 37.61 -50.80
C LEU A 204 -30.27 38.11 -52.21
N SER A 205 -29.54 37.31 -52.99
CA SER A 205 -29.04 37.69 -54.32
C SER A 205 -29.86 37.10 -55.46
N ASN A 206 -31.00 36.46 -55.18
CA ASN A 206 -31.79 35.81 -56.22
C ASN A 206 -32.65 36.82 -56.99
N PRO A 207 -32.42 37.01 -58.29
CA PRO A 207 -33.17 37.97 -59.10
C PRO A 207 -34.66 37.60 -59.26
N ASN A 208 -35.05 36.37 -58.93
CA ASN A 208 -36.44 35.92 -58.94
C ASN A 208 -37.18 36.18 -57.62
N LEU A 209 -36.49 36.58 -56.55
CA LEU A 209 -37.05 36.94 -55.24
C LEU A 209 -37.05 38.47 -55.06
N ASN A 210 -37.80 39.18 -55.89
CA ASN A 210 -38.02 40.62 -55.71
C ASN A 210 -39.14 40.90 -54.69
N GLU A 211 -39.14 42.09 -54.08
CA GLU A 211 -40.13 42.51 -53.06
C GLU A 211 -41.59 42.30 -53.50
N THR A 212 -41.86 42.47 -54.79
CA THR A 212 -43.17 42.21 -55.42
C THR A 212 -43.54 40.73 -55.46
N VAL A 213 -42.57 39.85 -55.73
CA VAL A 213 -42.77 38.39 -55.74
C VAL A 213 -42.97 37.89 -54.31
N VAL A 214 -42.14 38.35 -53.37
CA VAL A 214 -42.25 37.99 -51.95
C VAL A 214 -43.60 38.42 -51.37
N ARG A 215 -44.13 39.59 -51.75
CA ARG A 215 -45.46 40.05 -51.30
C ARG A 215 -46.59 39.14 -51.80
N ASN A 216 -46.43 38.57 -52.99
CA ASN A 216 -47.41 37.71 -53.66
C ASN A 216 -47.27 36.22 -53.31
N LEU A 217 -46.25 35.83 -52.54
CA LEU A 217 -46.15 34.47 -52.00
C LEU A 217 -47.27 34.19 -50.99
N ASN A 218 -47.67 32.92 -50.90
CA ASN A 218 -48.56 32.46 -49.84
C ASN A 218 -47.89 32.65 -48.47
N GLU A 219 -48.67 32.84 -47.41
CA GLU A 219 -48.13 33.01 -46.05
C GLU A 219 -47.26 31.82 -45.61
N ALA A 220 -47.59 30.60 -46.05
CA ALA A 220 -46.78 29.42 -45.81
C ALA A 220 -45.36 29.50 -46.43
N ASP A 221 -45.23 30.07 -47.63
CA ASP A 221 -43.94 30.20 -48.33
C ASP A 221 -43.10 31.35 -47.76
N LYS A 222 -43.76 32.42 -47.30
CA LYS A 222 -43.12 33.53 -46.57
C LYS A 222 -42.56 33.06 -45.23
N ASP A 223 -43.35 32.31 -44.47
CA ASP A 223 -42.91 31.76 -43.19
C ASP A 223 -41.79 30.74 -43.38
N TYR A 224 -41.82 29.97 -44.46
CA TYR A 224 -40.72 29.09 -44.85
C TYR A 224 -39.42 29.86 -45.14
N LEU A 225 -39.47 30.90 -45.97
CA LEU A 225 -38.30 31.73 -46.29
C LEU A 225 -37.73 32.41 -45.05
N ARG A 226 -38.58 32.96 -44.18
CA ARG A 226 -38.17 33.54 -42.89
C ARG A 226 -37.48 32.52 -42.00
N LYS A 227 -38.07 31.34 -41.85
CA LYS A 227 -37.49 30.26 -41.04
C LYS A 227 -36.12 29.82 -41.56
N ARG A 228 -35.94 29.77 -42.89
CA ARG A 228 -34.67 29.42 -43.52
C ARG A 228 -33.60 30.50 -43.32
N LEU A 229 -33.94 31.78 -43.51
CA LEU A 229 -33.06 32.91 -43.20
C LEU A 229 -32.65 32.93 -41.73
N ASP A 230 -33.63 32.85 -40.83
CA ASP A 230 -33.39 32.84 -39.38
C ASP A 230 -32.50 31.67 -38.94
N THR A 231 -32.62 30.51 -39.60
CA THR A 231 -31.81 29.32 -39.29
C THR A 231 -30.38 29.50 -39.78
N ALA A 232 -30.20 29.98 -41.01
CA ALA A 232 -28.87 30.22 -41.56
C ALA A 232 -28.12 31.33 -40.80
N ASP A 233 -28.80 32.43 -40.46
CA ASP A 233 -28.23 33.51 -39.63
C ASP A 233 -27.85 33.01 -38.24
N ARG A 234 -28.69 32.21 -37.59
CA ARG A 234 -28.38 31.60 -36.30
C ARG A 234 -27.14 30.72 -36.35
N VAL A 235 -27.01 29.91 -37.40
CA VAL A 235 -25.85 29.01 -37.57
C VAL A 235 -24.57 29.80 -37.79
N VAL A 236 -24.58 30.81 -38.67
CA VAL A 236 -23.41 31.67 -38.92
C VAL A 236 -23.01 32.42 -37.65
N ALA A 237 -23.96 33.06 -36.97
CA ALA A 237 -23.70 33.81 -35.75
C ALA A 237 -23.15 32.90 -34.64
N ARG A 238 -23.67 31.67 -34.50
CA ARG A 238 -23.22 30.73 -33.49
C ARG A 238 -21.80 30.22 -33.77
N ILE A 239 -21.50 29.82 -35.01
CA ILE A 239 -20.16 29.37 -35.38
C ILE A 239 -19.15 30.51 -35.23
N GLN A 240 -19.53 31.73 -35.61
CA GLN A 240 -18.66 32.89 -35.48
C GLN A 240 -18.35 33.23 -34.03
N LYS A 241 -19.35 33.14 -33.14
CA LYS A 241 -19.13 33.31 -31.69
C LYS A 241 -18.08 32.33 -31.14
N HIS A 242 -18.12 31.06 -31.54
CA HIS A 242 -17.12 30.07 -31.13
C HIS A 242 -15.73 30.31 -31.74
N HIS A 243 -15.64 31.06 -32.84
CA HIS A 243 -14.36 31.45 -33.45
C HIS A 243 -13.74 32.68 -32.78
N GLU A 244 -14.57 33.53 -32.16
CA GLU A 244 -14.15 34.77 -31.48
C GLU A 244 -13.86 34.54 -29.98
N GLU A 245 -14.60 33.63 -29.33
CA GLU A 245 -14.37 33.19 -27.96
C GLU A 245 -13.38 32.00 -27.95
N ASP A 246 -12.10 32.32 -28.08
CA ASP A 246 -10.92 31.45 -28.32
C ASP A 246 -10.63 30.36 -27.25
N GLY A 247 -11.65 29.69 -26.72
CA GLY A 247 -11.50 28.70 -25.64
C GLY A 247 -12.71 27.81 -25.34
N GLN A 248 -13.84 27.95 -26.05
CA GLN A 248 -14.98 27.03 -25.90
C GLN A 248 -15.22 26.23 -27.19
N ASP A 249 -14.73 25.00 -27.19
CA ASP A 249 -15.03 24.01 -28.22
C ASP A 249 -16.55 23.76 -28.28
N ILE A 250 -17.10 23.68 -29.48
CA ILE A 250 -18.51 23.33 -29.70
C ILE A 250 -18.81 21.95 -29.11
N THR A 251 -19.93 21.80 -28.41
CA THR A 251 -20.36 20.49 -27.92
C THR A 251 -20.91 19.62 -29.06
N PHE A 252 -20.95 18.30 -28.86
CA PHE A 252 -21.51 17.39 -29.85
C PHE A 252 -23.00 17.68 -30.08
N GLU A 253 -23.73 17.96 -29.01
CA GLU A 253 -25.14 18.31 -29.03
C GLU A 253 -25.39 19.56 -29.88
N GLU A 254 -24.59 20.61 -29.67
CA GLU A 254 -24.66 21.84 -30.47
C GLU A 254 -24.31 21.60 -31.94
N TYR A 255 -23.26 20.84 -32.24
CA TYR A 255 -22.91 20.50 -33.62
C TYR A 255 -24.05 19.75 -34.32
N ASN A 256 -24.65 18.77 -33.65
CA ASN A 256 -25.76 17.99 -34.18
C ASN A 256 -27.03 18.83 -34.38
N GLU A 257 -27.30 19.79 -33.49
CA GLU A 257 -28.40 20.74 -33.63
C GLU A 257 -28.20 21.64 -34.86
N LEU A 258 -27.01 22.22 -35.03
CA LEU A 258 -26.70 23.07 -36.18
C LEU A 258 -26.79 22.30 -37.51
N LEU A 259 -26.25 21.08 -37.54
CA LEU A 259 -26.32 20.22 -38.71
C LEU A 259 -27.77 19.83 -39.03
N SER A 260 -28.55 19.43 -38.02
CA SER A 260 -29.96 19.06 -38.21
C SER A 260 -30.79 20.24 -38.71
N ALA A 261 -30.59 21.44 -38.14
CA ALA A 261 -31.29 22.65 -38.55
C ALA A 261 -30.99 23.02 -40.01
N LEU A 262 -29.74 22.90 -40.47
CA LEU A 262 -29.37 23.12 -41.86
C LEU A 262 -29.89 22.03 -42.80
N THR A 263 -29.89 20.76 -42.36
CA THR A 263 -30.41 19.64 -43.17
C THR A 263 -31.92 19.76 -43.35
N ASP A 264 -32.66 20.08 -42.30
CA ASP A 264 -34.11 20.25 -42.35
C ASP A 264 -34.51 21.46 -43.20
N ALA A 265 -33.67 22.51 -43.22
CA ALA A 265 -33.86 23.68 -44.08
C ALA A 265 -33.48 23.44 -45.56
N SER A 266 -32.59 22.48 -45.85
CA SER A 266 -32.11 22.20 -47.22
C SER A 266 -32.96 21.19 -47.99
N VAL A 267 -33.64 20.26 -47.31
CA VAL A 267 -34.55 19.24 -47.90
C VAL A 267 -35.67 19.85 -48.78
N PHE A 268 -36.01 21.12 -48.57
CA PHE A 268 -37.09 21.80 -49.27
C PHE A 268 -36.62 22.72 -50.41
N ALA A 269 -35.32 22.96 -50.55
CA ALA A 269 -34.77 23.93 -51.52
C ALA A 269 -34.27 23.28 -52.82
N ASP A 270 -33.72 22.07 -52.75
CA ASP A 270 -33.24 21.33 -53.92
C ASP A 270 -33.65 19.86 -53.82
N LYS A 271 -34.20 19.30 -54.91
CA LYS A 271 -34.50 17.86 -55.03
C LYS A 271 -33.24 16.98 -54.99
N HIS A 272 -32.06 17.58 -54.89
CA HIS A 272 -30.78 16.91 -54.70
C HIS A 272 -30.25 17.44 -53.37
N GLY A 273 -30.57 16.73 -52.28
CA GLY A 273 -30.07 17.06 -50.95
C GLY A 273 -28.56 17.26 -51.01
N ASP A 274 -28.07 18.34 -50.41
CA ASP A 274 -26.67 18.73 -50.51
C ASP A 274 -25.79 17.58 -49.97
N GLY A 275 -25.07 16.91 -50.88
CA GLY A 275 -24.40 15.64 -50.60
C GLY A 275 -23.39 15.75 -49.45
N ASP A 276 -22.83 16.94 -49.28
CA ASP A 276 -21.90 17.29 -48.23
C ASP A 276 -22.53 17.29 -46.83
N LEU A 277 -23.79 17.76 -46.70
CA LEU A 277 -24.54 17.70 -45.44
C LEU A 277 -24.96 16.27 -45.08
N VAL A 278 -25.36 15.50 -46.08
CA VAL A 278 -25.69 14.08 -45.89
C VAL A 278 -24.46 13.29 -45.45
N GLN A 279 -23.31 13.57 -46.06
CA GLN A 279 -22.03 12.99 -45.65
C GLN A 279 -21.63 13.43 -44.24
N ALA A 280 -21.77 14.72 -43.90
CA ALA A 280 -21.52 15.21 -42.54
C ALA A 280 -22.40 14.50 -41.50
N ARG A 281 -23.66 14.20 -41.85
CA ARG A 281 -24.58 13.43 -41.02
C ARG A 281 -24.14 11.97 -40.85
N ALA A 282 -23.61 11.34 -41.91
CA ALA A 282 -23.05 9.98 -41.83
C ALA A 282 -21.78 9.92 -40.95
N GLU A 283 -21.02 11.00 -40.90
CA GLU A 283 -19.77 11.12 -40.12
C GLU A 283 -19.98 11.61 -38.67
N LEU A 284 -21.22 11.78 -38.21
CA LEU A 284 -21.52 12.16 -36.81
C LEU A 284 -20.78 11.32 -35.76
N PRO A 285 -20.62 9.98 -35.90
CA PRO A 285 -19.83 9.20 -34.95
C PRO A 285 -18.36 9.61 -34.88
N ASN A 286 -17.77 10.00 -36.02
CA ASN A 286 -16.37 10.45 -36.08
C ASN A 286 -16.21 11.81 -35.38
N MET A 287 -17.17 12.71 -35.60
CA MET A 287 -17.22 14.01 -34.91
C MET A 287 -17.39 13.84 -33.39
N ALA A 288 -18.32 12.98 -32.96
CA ALA A 288 -18.51 12.66 -31.54
C ALA A 288 -17.21 12.15 -30.90
N GLY A 289 -16.50 11.26 -31.60
CA GLY A 289 -15.21 10.74 -31.17
C GLY A 289 -14.13 11.82 -31.07
N ALA A 290 -14.00 12.68 -32.06
CA ALA A 290 -13.00 13.76 -32.08
C ALA A 290 -13.27 14.80 -30.98
N LEU A 291 -14.53 15.23 -30.81
CA LEU A 291 -14.94 16.19 -29.78
C LEU A 291 -14.73 15.62 -28.38
N LYS A 292 -15.08 14.34 -28.16
CA LYS A 292 -14.84 13.68 -26.86
C LYS A 292 -13.34 13.63 -26.55
N ARG A 293 -12.51 13.16 -27.49
CA ARG A 293 -11.05 13.10 -27.31
C ARG A 293 -10.44 14.45 -26.99
N ARG A 294 -10.92 15.52 -27.65
CA ARG A 294 -10.47 16.89 -27.43
C ARG A 294 -10.91 17.46 -26.08
N ARG A 295 -12.17 17.26 -25.69
CA ARG A 295 -12.73 17.75 -24.43
C ARG A 295 -12.09 17.08 -23.21
N ASP A 296 -11.92 15.76 -23.28
CA ASP A 296 -11.46 14.94 -22.15
C ASP A 296 -9.93 14.77 -22.13
N ASP A 297 -9.22 15.39 -23.09
CA ASP A 297 -7.76 15.28 -23.31
C ASP A 297 -7.25 13.82 -23.32
N GLU A 298 -8.03 12.92 -23.94
CA GLU A 298 -7.78 11.47 -23.94
C GLU A 298 -6.57 11.08 -24.83
N TYR A 299 -5.92 12.03 -25.51
CA TYR A 299 -4.81 11.76 -26.45
C TYR A 299 -3.65 11.02 -25.80
N HIS A 300 -3.36 11.30 -24.53
CA HIS A 300 -2.28 10.66 -23.79
C HIS A 300 -2.51 9.17 -23.51
N HIS A 301 -3.76 8.72 -23.51
CA HIS A 301 -4.15 7.32 -23.30
C HIS A 301 -4.27 6.53 -24.60
N LEU A 302 -4.32 7.22 -25.73
CA LEU A 302 -4.38 6.59 -27.03
C LEU A 302 -2.99 6.11 -27.44
N LEU A 303 -2.98 4.94 -28.10
CA LEU A 303 -1.77 4.34 -28.65
C LEU A 303 -1.83 4.39 -30.18
N PRO A 304 -1.74 5.59 -30.79
CA PRO A 304 -1.79 5.72 -32.23
C PRO A 304 -0.56 5.06 -32.89
N GLY A 305 -0.79 4.45 -34.06
CA GLY A 305 0.27 3.86 -34.88
C GLY A 305 0.92 2.59 -34.31
N SER A 306 2.15 2.31 -34.73
CA SER A 306 2.90 1.09 -34.34
C SER A 306 3.88 1.30 -33.18
N ALA A 307 4.14 2.55 -32.77
CA ALA A 307 5.15 2.87 -31.75
C ALA A 307 4.93 2.15 -30.41
N HIS A 308 3.66 1.99 -29.99
CA HIS A 308 3.31 1.23 -28.77
C HIS A 308 3.74 -0.25 -28.82
N LYS A 309 3.54 -0.94 -29.96
CA LYS A 309 3.94 -2.34 -30.16
C LYS A 309 5.46 -2.49 -30.10
N ASP A 310 6.18 -1.51 -30.62
CA ASP A 310 7.64 -1.51 -30.57
C ASP A 310 8.14 -1.23 -29.14
N LEU A 311 7.49 -0.35 -28.39
CA LEU A 311 7.76 -0.14 -26.96
C LEU A 311 7.52 -1.41 -26.14
N GLU A 312 6.42 -2.12 -26.38
CA GLU A 312 6.15 -3.41 -25.73
C GLU A 312 7.24 -4.43 -26.03
N ARG A 313 7.68 -4.53 -27.30
CA ARG A 313 8.78 -5.41 -27.70
C ARG A 313 10.10 -5.05 -27.02
N ILE A 314 10.44 -3.76 -26.95
CA ILE A 314 11.65 -3.27 -26.28
C ILE A 314 11.57 -3.56 -24.78
N ASN A 315 10.42 -3.35 -24.14
CA ASN A 315 10.21 -3.65 -22.72
C ASN A 315 10.33 -5.15 -22.44
N ALA A 316 9.76 -5.99 -23.32
CA ALA A 316 9.89 -7.45 -23.23
C ALA A 316 11.33 -7.93 -23.45
N ARG A 317 12.10 -7.26 -24.32
CA ARG A 317 13.55 -7.52 -24.45
C ARG A 317 14.29 -7.14 -23.17
N ARG A 318 14.05 -5.94 -22.62
CA ARG A 318 14.64 -5.48 -21.35
C ARG A 318 14.31 -6.40 -20.17
N ALA A 319 13.09 -6.92 -20.08
CA ALA A 319 12.72 -7.86 -19.03
C ALA A 319 13.46 -9.20 -19.17
N ARG A 320 13.57 -9.72 -20.40
CA ARG A 320 14.33 -10.95 -20.68
C ARG A 320 15.82 -10.79 -20.39
N SER A 321 16.45 -9.73 -20.86
CA SER A 321 17.87 -9.46 -20.59
C SER A 321 18.16 -9.32 -19.10
N ARG A 322 17.27 -8.68 -18.32
CA ARG A 322 17.40 -8.62 -16.85
C ARG A 322 17.28 -9.98 -16.19
N ALA A 323 16.31 -10.80 -16.60
CA ALA A 323 16.14 -12.15 -16.04
C ALA A 323 17.30 -13.08 -16.42
N GLU A 324 17.82 -12.97 -17.64
CA GLU A 324 19.02 -13.70 -18.08
C GLU A 324 20.24 -13.26 -17.28
N TRP A 325 20.43 -11.96 -17.09
CA TRP A 325 21.49 -11.40 -16.24
C TRP A 325 21.40 -11.92 -14.80
N GLU A 326 20.22 -11.88 -14.19
CA GLU A 326 20.01 -12.34 -12.81
C GLU A 326 20.38 -13.82 -12.69
N ARG A 327 19.91 -14.66 -13.63
CA ARG A 327 20.28 -16.09 -13.67
C ARG A 327 21.77 -16.31 -13.82
N GLN A 328 22.44 -15.58 -14.73
CA GLN A 328 23.89 -15.71 -14.92
C GLN A 328 24.65 -15.25 -13.66
N LEU A 329 24.18 -14.19 -13.00
CA LEU A 329 24.76 -13.73 -11.75
C LEU A 329 24.62 -14.79 -10.66
N THR A 330 23.42 -15.33 -10.46
CA THR A 330 23.20 -16.40 -9.49
C THR A 330 24.04 -17.63 -9.82
N GLN A 331 24.15 -18.02 -11.10
CA GLN A 331 24.98 -19.14 -11.51
C GLN A 331 26.47 -18.94 -11.23
N ILE A 332 27.00 -17.72 -11.44
CA ILE A 332 28.40 -17.40 -11.12
C ILE A 332 28.61 -17.45 -9.60
N LEU A 333 27.70 -16.87 -8.83
CA LEU A 333 27.75 -16.88 -7.37
C LEU A 333 27.67 -18.33 -6.83
N ASP A 334 26.79 -19.16 -7.38
CA ASP A 334 26.61 -20.56 -7.00
C ASP A 334 27.78 -21.44 -7.43
N ALA A 335 28.30 -21.26 -8.65
CA ALA A 335 29.48 -21.97 -9.15
C ALA A 335 30.70 -21.64 -8.30
N GLN A 336 30.84 -20.38 -7.87
CA GLN A 336 31.90 -19.94 -6.97
C GLN A 336 31.67 -20.40 -5.53
N ALA A 337 30.42 -20.45 -5.04
CA ALA A 337 30.11 -21.07 -3.75
C ALA A 337 30.51 -22.55 -3.73
N ARG A 338 30.29 -23.27 -4.83
CA ARG A 338 30.69 -24.68 -4.99
C ARG A 338 32.19 -24.87 -5.21
N ALA A 339 32.84 -24.01 -5.98
CA ALA A 339 34.29 -24.05 -6.18
C ALA A 339 35.07 -23.63 -4.92
N GLY A 340 34.51 -22.72 -4.12
CA GLY A 340 35.02 -22.30 -2.81
C GLY A 340 34.63 -23.22 -1.65
N ALA A 341 33.80 -24.25 -1.89
CA ALA A 341 33.43 -25.25 -0.87
C ALA A 341 34.59 -26.20 -0.51
N GLY A 342 35.77 -26.05 -1.13
CA GLY A 342 36.98 -26.77 -0.76
C GLY A 342 37.76 -26.23 0.45
N GLY A 343 37.33 -25.12 1.08
CA GLY A 343 38.11 -24.57 2.20
C GLY A 343 37.43 -23.43 2.95
N ALA A 344 36.36 -23.71 3.69
CA ALA A 344 35.97 -23.05 4.93
C ALA A 344 34.53 -23.50 5.23
N ASP A 345 34.42 -24.55 6.01
CA ASP A 345 33.16 -25.08 6.50
C ASP A 345 32.50 -24.01 7.39
N MET A 346 31.55 -23.26 6.82
CA MET A 346 30.85 -22.12 7.43
C MET A 346 30.26 -22.48 8.81
N GLY A 347 29.92 -23.76 9.02
CA GLY A 347 29.39 -24.28 10.27
C GLY A 347 30.42 -24.54 11.37
N THR A 348 31.71 -24.59 11.04
CA THR A 348 32.80 -24.90 12.00
C THR A 348 33.46 -23.67 12.61
N GLN A 349 33.30 -22.49 11.98
CA GLN A 349 33.88 -21.23 12.46
C GLN A 349 32.88 -20.29 13.13
N LEU A 350 31.57 -20.56 13.06
CA LEU A 350 30.63 -19.88 13.94
C LEU A 350 30.94 -20.32 15.37
N ALA A 351 31.17 -19.37 16.28
CA ALA A 351 31.43 -19.70 17.68
C ALA A 351 30.32 -20.65 18.18
N GLU A 352 30.72 -21.78 18.77
CA GLU A 352 29.82 -22.86 19.23
C GLU A 352 28.63 -22.32 20.05
N HIS A 353 28.86 -21.21 20.74
CA HIS A 353 27.88 -20.39 21.45
C HIS A 353 26.68 -19.97 20.59
N CYS A 354 26.86 -19.39 19.40
CA CYS A 354 25.76 -18.90 18.55
C CYS A 354 24.93 -20.03 17.92
N VAL A 355 25.55 -21.17 17.62
CA VAL A 355 24.82 -22.35 17.09
C VAL A 355 23.98 -23.02 18.17
N ARG A 356 24.48 -23.07 19.41
CA ARG A 356 23.76 -23.65 20.54
C ARG A 356 22.62 -22.76 21.01
N GLU A 357 22.84 -21.45 21.04
CA GLU A 357 21.88 -20.47 21.52
C GLU A 357 20.70 -20.24 20.56
N SER A 358 20.97 -20.20 19.26
CA SER A 358 19.92 -20.12 18.21
C SER A 358 18.96 -21.31 18.25
N ARG A 359 19.44 -22.52 18.58
CA ARG A 359 18.60 -23.72 18.74
C ARG A 359 17.67 -23.64 19.96
N GLY A 360 18.10 -22.96 21.03
CA GLY A 360 17.34 -22.81 22.27
C GLY A 360 16.37 -21.61 22.28
N HIS A 361 16.55 -20.65 21.37
CA HIS A 361 15.84 -19.37 21.37
C HIS A 361 14.31 -19.51 21.39
N ALA A 362 13.73 -20.28 20.48
CA ALA A 362 12.27 -20.40 20.38
C ALA A 362 11.64 -21.02 21.64
N ILE A 363 12.31 -22.02 22.24
CA ILE A 363 11.83 -22.73 23.42
C ILE A 363 11.96 -21.85 24.68
N THR A 364 13.07 -21.14 24.80
CA THR A 364 13.35 -20.26 25.95
C THR A 364 12.52 -18.99 25.93
N MET A 365 12.27 -18.42 24.75
CA MET A 365 11.31 -17.31 24.57
C MET A 365 9.89 -17.72 24.93
N ALA A 366 9.44 -18.91 24.47
CA ALA A 366 8.13 -19.44 24.84
C ALA A 366 8.00 -19.68 26.35
N ALA A 367 9.04 -20.23 26.98
CA ALA A 367 9.08 -20.42 28.43
C ALA A 367 9.05 -19.09 29.21
N GLY A 368 9.78 -18.06 28.75
CA GLY A 368 9.77 -16.72 29.33
C GLY A 368 8.39 -16.04 29.23
N LEU A 369 7.73 -16.10 28.07
CA LEU A 369 6.38 -15.57 27.89
C LEU A 369 5.35 -16.30 28.75
N LEU A 370 5.48 -17.63 28.85
CA LEU A 370 4.63 -18.45 29.71
C LEU A 370 4.85 -18.10 31.18
N ALA A 371 6.08 -17.79 31.59
CA ALA A 371 6.39 -17.32 32.94
C ALA A 371 5.72 -15.99 33.28
N VAL A 372 5.73 -15.02 32.36
CA VAL A 372 4.99 -13.76 32.51
C VAL A 372 3.49 -14.03 32.70
N ALA A 373 2.89 -14.88 31.87
CA ALA A 373 1.48 -15.21 31.96
C ALA A 373 1.11 -15.90 33.30
N VAL A 374 1.93 -16.85 33.75
CA VAL A 374 1.72 -17.56 35.02
C VAL A 374 1.91 -16.63 36.22
N GLN A 375 2.87 -15.71 36.18
CA GLN A 375 3.08 -14.73 37.25
C GLN A 375 1.94 -13.72 37.34
N LEU A 376 1.40 -13.26 36.20
CA LEU A 376 0.20 -12.40 36.18
C LEU A 376 -1.03 -13.13 36.73
N ALA A 377 -1.21 -14.40 36.36
CA ALA A 377 -2.27 -15.24 36.91
C ALA A 377 -2.10 -15.43 38.43
N SER A 378 -0.87 -15.66 38.90
CA SER A 378 -0.57 -15.81 40.33
C SER A 378 -0.83 -14.52 41.10
N ALA A 379 -0.39 -13.37 40.58
CA ALA A 379 -0.64 -12.07 41.17
C ALA A 379 -2.15 -11.76 41.22
N TYR A 380 -2.89 -12.08 40.16
CA TYR A 380 -4.35 -11.90 40.14
C TYR A 380 -5.06 -12.74 41.21
N VAL A 381 -4.67 -14.00 41.37
CA VAL A 381 -5.24 -14.89 42.38
C VAL A 381 -4.87 -14.42 43.79
N ALA A 382 -3.63 -14.00 44.01
CA ALA A 382 -3.17 -13.47 45.28
C ALA A 382 -3.86 -12.14 45.67
N LEU A 383 -4.07 -11.23 44.72
CA LEU A 383 -4.86 -10.00 44.91
C LEU A 383 -6.33 -10.30 45.19
N SER A 384 -6.89 -11.29 44.48
CA SER A 384 -8.27 -11.73 44.71
C SER A 384 -8.45 -12.33 46.10
N LEU A 385 -7.45 -13.08 46.60
CA LEU A 385 -7.42 -13.62 47.95
C LEU A 385 -7.24 -12.52 49.01
N SER A 386 -6.40 -11.50 48.75
CA SER A 386 -6.17 -10.41 49.70
C SER A 386 -7.34 -9.43 49.83
N MET A 387 -8.08 -9.17 48.74
CA MET A 387 -9.24 -8.28 48.76
C MET A 387 -10.55 -8.96 49.19
N ARG A 388 -10.67 -10.30 49.10
CA ARG A 388 -11.95 -11.02 49.29
C ARG A 388 -11.99 -11.96 50.50
N LEU A 389 -10.88 -12.17 51.20
CA LEU A 389 -10.84 -12.96 52.43
C LEU A 389 -10.69 -12.05 53.66
N PRO A 390 -11.42 -12.29 54.76
CA PRO A 390 -11.00 -11.80 56.07
C PRO A 390 -9.76 -12.61 56.45
N LEU A 391 -8.60 -12.13 56.03
CA LEU A 391 -7.32 -12.68 56.45
C LEU A 391 -7.22 -12.49 57.98
N LYS A 392 -6.71 -13.48 58.71
CA LYS A 392 -6.32 -13.28 60.10
C LYS A 392 -5.21 -12.23 60.10
N GLY A 393 -5.58 -10.97 60.40
CA GLY A 393 -4.64 -10.02 60.96
C GLY A 393 -4.32 -10.50 62.38
N ASP A 394 -3.05 -10.43 62.74
CA ASP A 394 -2.65 -10.60 64.14
C ASP A 394 -3.33 -9.55 65.03
#